data_AF-A0A977TPV8-F1
#
_entry.id   AF-A0A977TPV8-F1
#
_cell.length_a   1.000
_cell.length_b   1.000
_cell.length_c   1.000
_cell.angle_alpha   90.00
_cell.angle_beta   90.00
_cell.angle_gamma   90.00
#
_symmetry.space_group_name_H-M   'P 1'
#
loop_
_entity.id
_entity.type
_entity.pdbx_description
1 polymer ?
#
loop_
_entity_poly.entity_id
_entity_poly.type
_entity_poly.pdbx_seq_one_letter_code
_entity_poly.pdbx_strand_id
1 'polypeptide(L)'
;MMISLLLYFLGVFSMILNRFHLMMILMSIEFIYLSIMILILYYFSLFNMMNIFVFLVSIVCEASMGLVLLVFFNYFYGNELMNSFNLIKC
;
A
#
# COMPACT_ATOMS: atom_id res chain seq x y z
N MET A 1 -18.48 -8.74 2.52
CA MET A 1 -17.78 -9.35 1.36
C MET A 1 -17.93 -8.53 0.07
N MET A 2 -19.14 -8.21 -0.42
CA MET A 2 -19.28 -7.39 -1.64
C MET A 2 -18.70 -5.98 -1.50
N ILE A 3 -18.91 -5.33 -0.34
CA ILE A 3 -18.36 -3.99 -0.07
C ILE A 3 -16.82 -4.02 -0.03
N SER A 4 -16.20 -5.03 0.58
CA SER A 4 -14.74 -5.15 0.63
C SER A 4 -14.13 -5.42 -0.73
N LEU A 5 -14.81 -6.19 -1.59
CA LEU A 5 -14.39 -6.39 -2.99
C LEU A 5 -14.47 -5.08 -3.79
N LEU A 6 -15.55 -4.30 -3.63
CA LEU A 6 -15.67 -2.98 -4.27
C LEU A 6 -14.56 -2.03 -3.81
N LEU A 7 -14.28 -1.97 -2.50
CA LEU A 7 -13.20 -1.16 -1.94
C LEU A 7 -11.82 -1.59 -2.49
N TYR A 8 -11.59 -2.90 -2.62
CA TYR A 8 -10.37 -3.42 -3.24
C TYR A 8 -10.19 -2.92 -4.68
N PHE A 9 -11.23 -3.05 -5.51
CA PHE A 9 -11.17 -2.55 -6.89
C PHE A 9 -10.97 -1.04 -6.96
N LEU A 10 -11.66 -0.26 -6.12
CA LEU A 10 -11.46 1.19 -6.03
C LEU A 10 -10.02 1.54 -5.63
N GLY A 11 -9.43 0.78 -4.72
CA GLY A 11 -8.01 0.90 -4.35
C GLY A 11 -7.09 0.68 -5.53
N VAL A 12 -7.26 -0.41 -6.28
CA VAL A 12 -6.48 -0.68 -7.49
C VAL A 12 -6.66 0.43 -8.53
N PHE A 13 -7.89 0.91 -8.77
CA PHE A 13 -8.12 2.03 -9.68
C PHE A 13 -7.41 3.30 -9.23
N SER A 14 -7.44 3.63 -7.94
CA SER A 14 -6.74 4.79 -7.38
C SER A 14 -5.22 4.71 -7.57
N MET A 15 -4.65 3.51 -7.46
CA MET A 15 -3.22 3.27 -7.67
C MET A 15 -2.83 3.50 -9.14
N ILE A 16 -3.71 3.13 -10.08
CA ILE A 16 -3.48 3.33 -11.53
C ILE A 16 -3.55 4.81 -11.90
N LEU A 17 -4.44 5.59 -11.29
CA LEU A 17 -4.63 7.01 -11.59
C LEU A 17 -3.55 7.90 -10.95
N ASN A 18 -3.15 7.61 -9.71
CA ASN A 18 -2.29 8.49 -8.92
C ASN A 18 -0.80 8.09 -8.98
N ARG A 19 -0.25 7.93 -10.19
CA ARG A 19 1.13 7.42 -10.39
C ARG A 19 2.23 8.47 -10.30
N PHE A 20 1.88 9.75 -10.20
CA PHE A 20 2.86 10.84 -10.33
C PHE A 20 3.69 11.06 -9.06
N HIS A 21 3.06 10.96 -7.89
CA HIS A 21 3.69 11.19 -6.59
C HIS A 21 3.79 9.90 -5.80
N LEU A 22 4.97 9.61 -5.26
CA LEU A 22 5.25 8.35 -4.55
C LEU A 22 4.42 8.22 -3.26
N MET A 23 4.15 9.33 -2.56
CA MET A 23 3.22 9.38 -1.41
C MET A 23 1.82 8.86 -1.75
N MET A 24 1.27 9.27 -2.90
CA MET A 24 -0.09 8.87 -3.30
C MET A 24 -0.17 7.37 -3.61
N ILE A 25 0.92 6.79 -4.10
CA ILE A 25 1.03 5.36 -4.36
C ILE A 25 1.05 4.59 -3.03
N LEU A 26 1.84 5.04 -2.06
CA LEU A 26 1.88 4.43 -0.72
C LEU A 26 0.49 4.43 -0.05
N MET A 27 -0.22 5.56 -0.09
CA MET A 27 -1.58 5.65 0.45
C MET A 27 -2.56 4.71 -0.26
N SER A 28 -2.43 4.53 -1.58
CA SER A 28 -3.30 3.60 -2.33
C SER A 28 -3.03 2.13 -1.97
N ILE A 29 -1.78 1.78 -1.65
CA ILE A 29 -1.39 0.43 -1.20
C ILE A 29 -1.96 0.15 0.20
N GLU A 30 -1.86 1.12 1.12
CA GLU A 30 -2.46 0.98 2.46
C GLU A 30 -3.99 0.78 2.39
N PHE A 31 -4.66 1.50 1.50
CA PHE A 31 -6.11 1.33 1.28
C PHE A 31 -6.46 -0.08 0.75
N ILE A 32 -5.63 -0.63 -0.15
CA ILE A 32 -5.77 -2.01 -0.62
C ILE A 32 -5.61 -2.99 0.55
N TYR A 33 -4.58 -2.83 1.39
CA TYR A 33 -4.38 -3.71 2.56
C TYR A 33 -5.54 -3.65 3.55
N LEU A 34 -6.10 -2.47 3.82
CA LEU A 34 -7.30 -2.35 4.66
C LEU A 34 -8.51 -3.09 4.08
N SER A 35 -8.72 -3.04 2.77
CA SER A 35 -9.82 -3.78 2.13
C SER A 35 -9.67 -5.30 2.27
N ILE A 36 -8.42 -5.80 2.19
CA ILE A 36 -8.06 -7.21 2.37
C ILE A 36 -8.23 -7.63 3.84
N MET A 37 -7.82 -6.79 4.79
CA MET A 37 -8.04 -7.01 6.23
C MET A 37 -9.53 -7.27 6.53
N ILE A 38 -10.43 -6.45 5.99
CA ILE A 38 -11.88 -6.62 6.18
C ILE A 38 -12.37 -7.95 5.60
N LEU A 39 -11.83 -8.37 4.46
CA LEU A 39 -12.17 -9.65 3.84
C LEU A 39 -11.71 -10.84 4.71
N ILE A 40 -10.47 -10.79 5.21
CA ILE A 40 -9.90 -11.80 6.11
C ILE A 40 -10.70 -11.90 7.41
N LEU A 41 -11.10 -10.77 8.00
CA LEU A 41 -11.93 -10.75 9.20
C LEU A 41 -13.30 -11.42 8.98
N TYR A 42 -13.89 -11.26 7.80
CA TYR A 42 -15.15 -11.92 7.45
C TYR A 42 -15.00 -13.44 7.32
N TYR A 43 -13.88 -13.91 6.76
CA TYR A 43 -13.64 -15.34 6.54
C TYR A 43 -13.15 -16.09 7.79
N PHE A 44 -12.27 -15.47 8.59
CA PHE A 44 -11.61 -16.14 9.72
C PHE A 44 -12.31 -15.92 11.06
N SER A 45 -13.60 -15.57 11.05
CA SER A 45 -14.34 -15.22 12.26
C SER A 45 -14.09 -16.24 13.39
N LEU A 46 -13.43 -15.75 14.45
CA LEU A 46 -13.08 -16.37 15.74
C LEU A 46 -11.94 -17.41 15.79
N PHE A 47 -11.67 -18.22 14.76
CA PHE A 47 -10.73 -19.35 14.92
C PHE A 47 -9.24 -19.01 14.72
N ASN A 48 -8.89 -17.97 13.94
CA ASN A 48 -7.49 -17.71 13.54
C ASN A 48 -7.01 -16.28 13.87
N MET A 49 -7.21 -15.83 15.12
CA MET A 49 -6.76 -14.49 15.56
C MET A 49 -5.25 -14.27 15.41
N MET A 50 -4.43 -15.29 15.62
CA MET A 50 -2.97 -15.20 15.46
C MET A 50 -2.57 -14.85 14.02
N ASN A 51 -3.26 -15.41 13.03
CA ASN A 51 -2.96 -15.12 11.62
C ASN A 51 -3.29 -13.67 11.26
N ILE A 52 -4.35 -13.10 11.86
CA ILE A 52 -4.73 -11.70 11.67
C ILE A 52 -3.66 -10.77 12.26
N PHE A 53 -3.12 -11.10 13.44
CA PHE A 53 -2.03 -10.32 14.05
C PHE A 53 -0.74 -10.39 13.24
N VAL A 54 -0.37 -11.58 12.75
CA VAL A 54 0.81 -11.73 11.88
C VAL A 54 0.64 -10.91 10.59
N PHE A 55 -0.55 -10.94 9.99
CA PHE A 55 -0.84 -10.16 8.79
C PHE A 55 -0.76 -8.63 9.06
N LEU A 56 -1.31 -8.15 10.18
CA LEU A 56 -1.18 -6.74 10.58
C LEU A 56 0.28 -6.30 10.75
N VAL A 57 1.10 -7.12 11.42
CA VAL A 57 2.53 -6.81 11.58
C VAL A 57 3.24 -6.75 10.23
N SER A 58 2.94 -7.69 9.31
CA SER A 58 3.53 -7.65 7.97
C SER A 58 3.17 -6.38 7.18
N ILE A 59 1.93 -5.90 7.27
CA ILE A 59 1.49 -4.66 6.61
C ILE A 59 2.25 -3.45 7.16
N VAL A 60 2.36 -3.33 8.48
CA VAL A 60 3.05 -2.20 9.12
C VAL A 60 4.54 -2.20 8.76
N CYS A 61 5.17 -3.38 8.69
CA CYS A 61 6.56 -3.50 8.25
C CYS A 61 6.75 -3.02 6.81
N GLU A 62 5.91 -3.44 5.87
CA GLU A 62 6.00 -2.98 4.47
C GLU A 62 5.75 -1.47 4.34
N ALA A 63 4.77 -0.93 5.07
CA ALA A 63 4.52 0.51 5.09
C ALA A 63 5.74 1.29 5.62
N SER A 64 6.39 0.79 6.68
CA SER A 64 7.61 1.42 7.23
C SER A 64 8.77 1.40 6.22
N MET A 65 8.96 0.30 5.49
CA MET A 65 9.97 0.22 4.42
C MET A 65 9.66 1.19 3.28
N GLY A 66 8.38 1.32 2.90
CA GLY A 66 7.91 2.26 1.89
C GLY A 66 8.21 3.73 2.24
N LEU A 67 8.00 4.12 3.51
CA LEU A 67 8.31 5.46 4.00
C LEU A 67 9.81 5.74 4.04
N VAL A 68 10.62 4.77 4.46
CA VAL A 68 12.09 4.89 4.45
C VAL A 68 12.59 5.15 3.02
N LEU A 69 12.08 4.41 2.04
CA LEU A 69 12.40 4.65 0.63
C LEU A 69 12.02 6.06 0.17
N LEU A 70 10.87 6.56 0.61
CA LEU A 70 10.44 7.91 0.26
C LEU A 70 11.38 8.99 0.79
N VAL A 71 11.85 8.84 2.04
CA VAL A 71 12.85 9.76 2.62
C VAL A 71 14.16 9.71 1.83
N PHE A 72 14.62 8.52 1.43
CA PHE A 72 15.79 8.40 0.56
C PHE A 72 15.58 9.07 -0.81
N PHE A 73 14.39 8.93 -1.42
CA PHE A 73 14.09 9.62 -2.68
C PHE A 73 14.14 11.13 -2.55
N ASN A 74 13.57 11.68 -1.48
CA ASN A 74 13.64 13.11 -1.24
C ASN A 74 15.09 13.57 -1.01
N TYR A 75 15.93 12.76 -0.34
CA TYR A 75 17.34 13.08 -0.14
C TYR A 75 18.16 13.11 -1.43
N PHE A 76 18.01 12.13 -2.34
CA PHE A 76 18.82 12.04 -3.55
C PHE A 76 18.29 12.87 -4.74
N TYR A 77 16.98 12.97 -4.90
CA TYR A 77 16.36 13.63 -6.06
C TYR A 77 15.72 14.99 -5.73
N GLY A 78 15.56 15.31 -4.44
CA GLY A 78 14.93 16.56 -3.99
C GLY A 78 13.45 16.69 -4.34
N ASN A 79 12.82 15.64 -4.87
CA ASN A 79 11.42 15.66 -5.29
C ASN A 79 10.78 14.25 -5.24
N GLU A 80 9.49 14.21 -4.96
CA GLU A 80 8.70 12.97 -4.76
C GLU A 80 8.10 12.41 -6.07
N LEU A 81 8.45 13.00 -7.21
CA LEU A 81 7.90 12.67 -8.52
C LEU A 81 8.54 11.40 -9.08
N MET A 82 7.72 10.46 -9.57
CA MET A 82 8.21 9.27 -10.28
C MET A 82 8.93 9.57 -11.61
N ASN A 83 8.82 10.79 -12.13
CA ASN A 83 9.49 11.17 -13.38
C ASN A 83 10.99 11.47 -13.21
N SER A 84 11.49 11.63 -11.98
CA SER A 84 12.93 11.85 -11.71
C SER A 84 13.78 10.59 -11.89
N PHE A 85 13.15 9.42 -12.03
CA PHE A 85 13.79 8.11 -12.24
C PHE A 85 14.37 7.90 -13.65
N ASN A 86 14.63 8.97 -14.41
CA ASN A 86 15.18 8.85 -15.76
C ASN A 86 16.61 8.29 -15.79
N LEU A 87 17.32 8.26 -14.66
CA LEU A 87 18.66 7.66 -14.55
C LEU A 87 18.68 6.13 -14.80
N ILE A 88 17.54 5.44 -14.62
CA ILE A 88 17.44 3.98 -14.82
C ILE A 88 17.26 3.60 -16.30
N LYS A 89 16.93 4.57 -17.18
CA LYS A 89 16.74 4.33 -18.61
C LYS A 89 18.07 4.24 -19.40
N CYS A 90 19.21 4.47 -18.75
CA CYS A 90 20.54 4.37 -19.34
C CYS A 90 21.21 3.03 -18.99
#